data_AF-A0A4Q5T3A9-F1
#
_entry.id   AF-A0A4Q5T3A9-F1
#
_cell.length_a   1.000
_cell.length_b   1.000
_cell.length_c   1.000
_cell.angle_alpha   90.00
_cell.angle_beta   90.00
_cell.angle_gamma   90.00
#
_symmetry.space_group_name_H-M   'P 1'
#
loop_
_entity.id
_entity.type
_entity.pdbx_description
1 polymer ?
#
loop_
_entity_poly.entity_id
_entity_poly.type
_entity_poly.pdbx_seq_one_letter_code
_entity_poly.pdbx_strand_id
1 'polypeptide(L)'
;MKSSYKLLFSTAVLCAGLLACQKEFTVDDDLNPTDPPPVLSDSIYLDKITQLFPTGTAGDTVHNIIFRYDNIKRVTTIGDTLTAGSDYVYSTLQYQYTGTDTMPGKRTWIYNQEGLTTDSLVSFFSYDSQKR
;
A
#
# COMPACT_ATOMS: atom_id res chain seq x y z
N MET A 1 -4.47 -19.78 -44.05
CA MET A 1 -3.20 -19.61 -43.32
C MET A 1 -2.77 -18.14 -43.07
N LYS A 2 -3.40 -17.10 -43.63
CA LYS A 2 -2.97 -15.68 -43.43
C LYS A 2 -3.58 -14.96 -42.21
N SER A 3 -4.63 -15.50 -41.60
CA SER A 3 -5.35 -14.86 -40.47
C SER A 3 -4.68 -15.08 -39.11
N SER A 4 -4.09 -16.27 -38.91
CA SER A 4 -3.51 -16.70 -37.64
C SER A 4 -2.28 -15.89 -37.21
N TYR A 5 -1.50 -15.38 -38.17
CA TYR A 5 -0.32 -14.56 -37.90
C TYR A 5 -0.67 -13.17 -37.34
N LYS A 6 -1.81 -12.59 -37.75
CA LYS A 6 -2.26 -11.29 -37.25
C LYS A 6 -2.70 -11.39 -35.79
N LEU A 7 -3.35 -12.50 -35.42
CA LEU A 7 -3.79 -12.77 -34.05
C LEU A 7 -2.60 -13.05 -33.12
N LEU A 8 -1.58 -13.79 -33.58
CA LEU A 8 -0.36 -14.03 -32.81
C LEU A 8 0.45 -12.74 -32.59
N PHE A 9 0.52 -11.87 -33.61
CA PHE A 9 1.26 -10.61 -33.52
C PHE A 9 0.57 -9.60 -32.58
N SER A 10 -0.76 -9.47 -32.63
CA SER A 10 -1.49 -8.58 -31.72
C SER A 10 -1.44 -9.05 -30.27
N THR A 11 -1.44 -10.36 -30.03
CA THR A 11 -1.31 -10.92 -28.66
C THR A 11 0.10 -10.69 -28.09
N ALA A 12 1.15 -10.83 -28.90
CA ALA A 12 2.53 -10.60 -28.47
C ALA A 12 2.81 -9.13 -28.11
N VAL A 13 2.26 -8.17 -28.86
CA VAL A 13 2.40 -6.73 -28.58
C VAL A 13 1.65 -6.34 -27.30
N LEU A 14 0.50 -6.94 -27.03
CA LEU A 14 -0.27 -6.70 -25.80
C LEU A 14 0.46 -7.24 -24.56
N CYS A 15 1.11 -8.42 -24.67
CA CYS A 15 1.92 -8.98 -23.59
C CYS A 15 3.21 -8.16 -23.33
N ALA A 16 3.87 -7.64 -24.38
CA ALA A 16 5.04 -6.79 -24.22
C ALA A 16 4.71 -5.42 -23.58
N GLY A 17 3.53 -4.86 -23.87
CA GLY A 17 3.09 -3.59 -23.28
C GLY A 17 2.74 -3.68 -21.80
N LEU A 18 2.29 -4.85 -21.32
CA LEU A 18 1.97 -5.08 -19.90
C LEU A 18 3.20 -5.34 -19.03
N LEU A 19 4.33 -5.75 -19.62
CA LEU A 19 5.61 -5.94 -18.93
C LEU A 19 6.47 -4.65 -18.86
N ALA A 20 6.15 -3.63 -19.66
CA ALA A 20 6.99 -2.42 -19.80
C ALA A 20 6.76 -1.33 -18.74
N CYS A 21 5.93 -1.57 -17.71
CA CYS A 21 5.55 -0.57 -16.70
C CYS A 21 6.13 -0.81 -15.30
N GLN A 22 7.29 -1.44 -15.18
CA GLN A 22 8.06 -1.38 -13.93
C GLN A 22 9.45 -0.84 -14.23
N LYS A 23 9.60 0.49 -14.16
CA LYS A 23 10.93 1.06 -13.96
C LYS A 23 11.32 0.68 -12.55
N GLU A 24 12.10 -0.39 -12.41
CA GLU A 24 12.83 -0.65 -11.18
C GLU A 24 13.72 0.56 -10.91
N PHE A 25 13.60 1.14 -9.72
CA PHE A 25 14.60 2.07 -9.24
C PHE A 25 15.53 1.23 -8.36
N THR A 26 16.75 1.01 -8.83
CA THR A 26 17.82 0.47 -8.00
C THR A 26 18.44 1.66 -7.29
N VAL A 27 18.32 1.71 -5.96
CA VAL A 27 19.19 2.59 -5.17
C VAL A 27 20.52 1.86 -5.11
N ASP A 28 21.53 2.35 -5.85
CA ASP A 28 22.92 2.00 -5.57
C ASP A 28 23.27 2.62 -4.21
N ASP A 29 23.10 1.84 -3.14
CA ASP A 29 23.63 2.16 -1.82
C ASP A 29 25.02 1.55 -1.72
N ASP A 30 25.98 2.16 -2.42
CA ASP A 30 27.41 1.78 -2.47
C ASP A 30 28.14 1.85 -1.09
N LEU A 31 27.41 1.94 0.03
CA LEU A 31 27.97 2.16 1.37
C LEU A 31 27.69 1.04 2.40
N ASN A 32 27.13 -0.13 2.04
CA ASN A 32 27.04 -1.25 3.00
C ASN A 32 27.15 -2.66 2.38
N PRO A 33 28.16 -3.47 2.75
CA PRO A 33 28.38 -4.78 2.14
C PRO A 33 27.58 -5.86 2.86
N THR A 34 26.31 -6.02 2.51
CA THR A 34 25.58 -7.32 2.43
C THR A 34 24.19 -7.03 1.89
N ASP A 35 24.08 -6.85 0.58
CA ASP A 35 22.76 -6.92 -0.04
C ASP A 35 22.20 -8.33 0.18
N PRO A 36 21.00 -8.48 0.76
CA PRO A 36 20.35 -9.77 0.81
C PRO A 36 20.18 -10.29 -0.63
N PRO A 37 20.25 -11.62 -0.84
CA PRO A 37 20.14 -12.18 -2.18
C PRO A 37 18.87 -11.67 -2.88
N PRO A 38 18.94 -11.32 -4.18
CA PRO A 38 17.81 -10.75 -4.89
C PRO A 38 16.61 -11.69 -4.82
N VAL A 39 15.54 -11.22 -4.18
CA VAL A 39 14.35 -12.03 -3.95
C VAL A 39 13.48 -11.95 -5.20
N LEU A 40 13.59 -12.94 -6.08
CA LEU A 40 12.86 -13.07 -7.36
C LEU A 40 11.33 -13.24 -7.20
N SER A 41 10.76 -13.03 -6.01
CA SER A 41 9.34 -13.29 -5.70
C SER A 41 8.73 -12.26 -4.76
N ASP A 42 9.29 -11.05 -4.69
CA ASP A 42 8.69 -9.99 -3.90
C ASP A 42 7.37 -9.52 -4.51
N SER A 43 6.35 -9.40 -3.66
CA SER A 43 5.07 -8.82 -4.02
C SER A 43 5.23 -7.31 -4.23
N ILE A 44 4.63 -6.78 -5.30
CA ILE A 44 4.58 -5.32 -5.53
C ILE A 44 3.69 -4.57 -4.52
N TYR A 45 2.95 -5.29 -3.68
CA TYR A 45 2.09 -4.72 -2.63
C TYR A 45 2.88 -4.48 -1.36
N LEU A 46 2.77 -3.25 -0.83
CA LEU A 46 3.33 -2.87 0.47
C LEU A 46 2.61 -3.63 1.59
N ASP A 47 3.34 -4.34 2.44
CA ASP A 47 2.77 -4.94 3.65
C ASP A 47 2.82 -3.95 4.82
N LYS A 48 4.00 -3.38 5.06
CA LYS A 48 4.28 -2.51 6.20
C LYS A 48 5.40 -1.52 5.91
N ILE A 49 5.25 -0.29 6.39
CA ILE A 49 6.31 0.71 6.51
C ILE A 49 6.62 0.86 8.00
N THR A 50 7.91 0.80 8.36
CA THR A 50 8.37 1.05 9.74
C THR A 50 9.35 2.21 9.73
N GLN A 51 9.12 3.22 10.57
CA GLN A 51 10.03 4.33 10.79
C GLN A 51 10.53 4.29 12.24
N LEU A 52 11.84 4.38 12.41
CA LEU A 52 12.50 4.41 13.71
C LEU A 52 13.06 5.82 13.91
N PHE A 53 12.67 6.47 15.00
CA PHE A 53 13.22 7.77 15.39
C PHE A 53 14.09 7.56 16.63
N PRO A 54 15.43 7.51 16.45
CA PRO A 54 16.35 7.35 17.57
C PRO A 54 16.35 8.61 18.43
N THR A 55 16.16 8.45 19.73
CA THR A 55 16.12 9.58 20.68
C THR A 55 17.46 9.80 21.40
N GLY A 56 18.44 8.91 21.22
CA GLY A 56 19.75 8.96 21.87
C GLY A 56 19.73 8.56 23.36
N THR A 57 18.56 8.22 23.91
CA THR A 57 18.33 7.65 25.24
C THR A 57 17.52 6.35 25.12
N ALA A 58 17.29 5.64 26.24
CA ALA A 58 16.51 4.41 26.22
C ALA A 58 15.05 4.69 25.83
N GLY A 59 14.65 4.29 24.62
CA GLY A 59 13.29 4.38 24.10
C GLY A 59 13.27 5.02 22.72
N ASP A 60 13.38 4.21 21.67
CA ASP A 60 13.17 4.67 20.30
C ASP A 60 11.67 4.85 20.05
N THR A 61 11.31 5.89 19.30
CA THR A 61 9.95 6.01 18.80
C THR A 61 9.81 5.14 17.55
N VAL A 62 8.80 4.28 17.54
CA VAL A 62 8.50 3.39 16.41
C VAL A 62 7.16 3.79 15.81
N HIS A 63 7.16 4.12 14.52
CA HIS A 63 5.96 4.38 13.74
C HIS A 63 5.77 3.27 12.71
N ASN A 64 4.61 2.61 12.72
CA ASN A 64 4.28 1.56 11.76
C ASN A 64 3.04 1.93 10.97
N ILE A 65 3.10 1.76 9.65
CA ILE A 65 1.94 1.85 8.76
C ILE A 65 1.75 0.50 8.10
N ILE A 66 0.60 -0.15 8.29
CA ILE A 66 0.30 -1.50 7.83
C ILE A 66 -0.84 -1.45 6.81
N PHE A 67 -0.67 -2.13 5.68
CA PHE A 67 -1.66 -2.17 4.61
C PHE A 67 -2.30 -3.55 4.52
N ARG A 68 -3.62 -3.60 4.34
CA ARG A 68 -4.35 -4.84 4.07
C ARG A 68 -5.12 -4.71 2.77
N TYR A 69 -5.23 -5.83 2.06
CA TYR A 69 -5.82 -5.89 0.74
C TYR A 69 -6.93 -6.94 0.66
N ASP A 70 -7.87 -6.75 -0.25
CA ASP A 70 -8.81 -7.81 -0.64
C ASP A 70 -8.21 -8.78 -1.68
N ASN A 71 -9.04 -9.71 -2.15
CA ASN A 71 -8.66 -10.73 -3.13
C ASN A 71 -8.31 -10.17 -4.52
N ILE A 72 -8.83 -8.99 -4.89
CA ILE A 72 -8.48 -8.29 -6.13
C ILE A 72 -7.45 -7.17 -5.92
N LYS A 73 -6.82 -7.15 -4.73
CA LYS A 73 -5.68 -6.32 -4.37
C LYS A 73 -5.98 -4.82 -4.23
N ARG A 74 -7.19 -4.46 -3.81
CA ARG A 74 -7.53 -3.11 -3.33
C ARG A 74 -7.23 -2.96 -1.84
N VAL A 75 -6.78 -1.80 -1.40
CA VAL A 75 -6.51 -1.53 0.02
C VAL A 75 -7.81 -1.48 0.81
N THR A 76 -8.02 -2.40 1.74
CA THR A 76 -9.20 -2.45 2.61
C THR A 76 -8.94 -1.82 3.96
N THR A 77 -7.69 -1.79 4.42
CA THR A 77 -7.32 -1.19 5.71
C THR A 77 -5.93 -0.59 5.66
N ILE A 78 -5.77 0.58 6.25
CA ILE A 78 -4.48 1.16 6.62
C ILE A 78 -4.48 1.33 8.13
N GLY A 79 -3.62 0.59 8.82
CA GLY A 79 -3.36 0.76 10.24
C GLY A 79 -2.13 1.63 10.45
N ASP A 80 -2.18 2.53 11.42
CA ASP A 80 -1.07 3.42 11.78
C ASP A 80 -0.86 3.32 13.30
N THR A 81 0.31 2.89 13.74
CA THR A 81 0.69 2.85 15.16
C THR A 81 1.93 3.68 15.42
N LEU A 82 1.87 4.54 16.43
CA LEU A 82 3.03 5.25 16.97
C LEU A 82 3.24 4.81 18.42
N THR A 83 4.44 4.37 18.74
CA THR A 83 4.85 4.01 20.10
C THR A 83 6.06 4.84 20.50
N ALA A 84 5.94 5.61 21.58
CA ALA A 84 6.99 6.46 22.11
C ALA A 84 7.06 6.30 23.64
N GLY A 85 8.01 5.50 24.13
CA GLY A 85 8.06 5.16 25.57
C GLY A 85 6.81 4.39 26.00
N SER A 86 6.05 4.94 26.96
CA SER A 86 4.74 4.41 27.36
C SER A 86 3.59 4.87 26.48
N ASP A 87 3.78 5.90 25.65
CA ASP A 87 2.69 6.46 24.85
C ASP A 87 2.40 5.57 23.64
N TYR A 88 1.13 5.18 23.49
CA TYR A 88 0.64 4.43 22.35
C TYR A 88 -0.51 5.14 21.65
N VAL A 89 -0.30 5.44 20.37
CA VAL A 89 -1.31 5.97 19.47
C VAL A 89 -1.59 4.95 18.37
N TYR A 90 -2.86 4.75 18.06
CA TYR A 90 -3.29 3.88 16.98
C TYR A 90 -4.43 4.52 16.20
N SER A 91 -4.29 4.57 14.89
CA SER A 91 -5.38 4.94 13.99
C SER A 91 -5.60 3.90 12.90
N THR A 92 -6.82 3.85 12.37
CA THR A 92 -7.19 2.94 11.29
C THR A 92 -8.05 3.65 10.27
N LEU A 93 -7.73 3.47 9.00
CA LEU A 93 -8.62 3.77 7.87
C LEU A 93 -9.16 2.44 7.34
N GLN A 94 -10.48 2.27 7.33
CA GLN A 94 -11.16 1.10 6.79
C GLN A 94 -11.96 1.51 5.56
N TYR A 95 -11.78 0.80 4.45
CA TYR A 95 -12.41 1.10 3.17
C TYR A 95 -13.43 0.03 2.81
N GLN A 96 -14.63 0.46 2.41
CA GLN A 96 -15.71 -0.41 1.98
C GLN A 96 -15.99 -0.17 0.49
N TYR A 97 -15.86 -1.23 -0.29
CA TYR A 97 -16.06 -1.25 -1.73
C TYR A 97 -17.38 -1.91 -2.09
N THR A 98 -17.97 -1.49 -3.20
CA THR A 98 -19.14 -2.13 -3.80
C THR A 98 -18.67 -2.96 -5.00
N GLY A 99 -18.93 -4.27 -4.98
CA GLY A 99 -18.58 -5.16 -6.10
C GLY A 99 -17.11 -5.04 -6.54
N THR A 100 -16.90 -4.76 -7.83
CA THR A 100 -15.58 -4.64 -8.47
C THR A 100 -15.08 -3.19 -8.58
N ASP A 101 -15.69 -2.25 -7.87
CA ASP A 101 -15.30 -0.83 -7.94
C ASP A 101 -13.86 -0.62 -7.46
N THR A 102 -13.10 0.22 -8.15
CA THR A 102 -11.72 0.58 -7.74
C THR A 102 -11.68 1.67 -6.67
N MET A 103 -12.76 2.46 -6.55
CA MET A 103 -12.91 3.49 -5.54
C MET A 103 -13.83 3.00 -4.41
N PRO A 104 -13.48 3.22 -3.13
CA PRO A 104 -14.35 2.84 -2.02
C PRO A 104 -15.57 3.75 -1.96
N GLY A 105 -16.75 3.20 -1.71
CA GLY A 105 -17.97 3.99 -1.49
C GLY A 105 -18.03 4.60 -0.09
N LYS A 106 -17.34 3.99 0.88
CA LYS A 106 -17.26 4.46 2.26
C LYS A 106 -15.87 4.25 2.86
N ARG A 107 -15.47 5.17 3.72
CA ARG A 107 -14.30 5.07 4.59
C ARG A 107 -14.70 5.35 6.04
N THR A 108 -14.20 4.53 6.96
CA THR A 108 -14.25 4.80 8.39
C THR A 108 -12.84 5.07 8.89
N TRP A 109 -12.63 6.20 9.55
CA TRP A 109 -11.42 6.49 10.30
C TRP A 109 -11.70 6.29 11.78
N ILE A 110 -10.78 5.65 12.49
CA ILE A 110 -10.83 5.43 13.93
C ILE A 110 -9.49 5.90 14.49
N TYR A 111 -9.51 6.69 15.56
CA TYR A 111 -8.34 7.16 16.26
C TYR A 111 -8.42 6.83 17.74
N ASN A 112 -7.35 6.26 18.26
CA ASN A 112 -7.18 5.90 19.66
C ASN A 112 -5.83 6.40 20.14
N GLN A 113 -5.82 6.95 21.35
CA GLN A 113 -4.63 7.30 22.07
C GLN A 113 -4.85 6.93 23.53
N GLU A 114 -3.84 6.32 24.14
CA GLU A 114 -3.92 5.93 25.54
C GLU A 114 -4.32 7.12 26.44
N GLY A 115 -5.25 6.89 27.36
CA GLY A 115 -5.78 7.92 28.26
C GLY A 115 -6.79 8.88 27.63
N LEU A 116 -7.11 8.76 26.34
CA LEU A 116 -8.12 9.57 25.66
C LEU A 116 -9.29 8.73 25.15
N THR A 117 -10.44 9.38 24.94
CA THR A 117 -11.60 8.75 24.31
C THR A 117 -11.33 8.51 22.83
N THR A 118 -11.76 7.36 22.32
CA THR A 118 -11.74 7.03 20.89
C THR A 118 -12.52 8.07 20.07
N ASP A 119 -11.92 8.53 18.97
CA ASP A 119 -12.59 9.34 17.95
C ASP A 119 -12.84 8.52 16.68
N SER A 120 -13.91 8.83 15.95
CA SER A 120 -14.21 8.19 14.68
C SER A 120 -14.93 9.10 13.70
N LEU A 121 -14.55 8.98 12.42
CA LEU A 121 -15.16 9.73 11.33
C LEU A 121 -15.55 8.78 10.20
N VAL A 122 -16.79 8.91 9.72
CA VAL A 122 -17.26 8.20 8.52
C VAL A 122 -17.34 9.16 7.34
N SER A 123 -16.85 8.74 6.19
CA SER A 123 -16.90 9.50 4.94
C SER A 123 -17.45 8.63 3.82
N PHE A 124 -18.19 9.24 2.90
CA PHE A 124 -18.75 8.59 1.72
C PHE A 124 -18.17 9.24 0.47
N PHE A 125 -17.90 8.44 -0.56
CA PHE A 125 -17.37 8.92 -1.83
C PHE A 125 -18.33 8.56 -2.95
N SER A 126 -18.43 9.47 -3.91
CA SER A 126 -19.16 9.27 -5.16
C SER A 126 -18.28 9.74 -6.31
N TYR A 127 -18.40 9.06 -7.45
CA TYR A 127 -17.63 9.39 -8.64
C TYR A 127 -18.56 9.96 -9.71
N ASP A 128 -18.25 11.17 -10.16
CA ASP A 128 -18.93 11.81 -11.28
C ASP A 128 -18.08 11.62 -12.55
N SER A 129 -18.51 10.68 -13.39
CA SER A 129 -17.80 10.34 -14.64
C SER A 129 -17.82 11.46 -15.69
N GLN A 130 -18.63 12.50 -15.51
CA GLN A 130 -18.86 13.55 -16.49
C GLN A 130 -18.02 14.82 -16.27
N LYS A 131 -17.22 14.89 -15.18
CA LYS A 131 -16.40 16.05 -14.82
C LYS A 131 -14.90 15.74 -14.86
N ARG A 132 -14.38 15.48 -16.06
CA ARG A 132 -12.92 15.40 -16.31
C ARG A 132 -12.34 16.75 -16.71
#